data_AF-A0A350G0H8-F1
#
_entry.id   AF-A0A350G0H8-F1
#
_cell.length_a   1.000
_cell.length_b   1.000
_cell.length_c   1.000
_cell.angle_alpha   90.00
_cell.angle_beta   90.00
_cell.angle_gamma   90.00
#
_symmetry.space_group_name_H-M   'P 1'
#
loop_
_entity.id
_entity.type
_entity.pdbx_description
1 polymer ?
#
loop_
_entity_poly.entity_id
_entity_poly.type
_entity_poly.pdbx_seq_one_letter_code
_entity_poly.pdbx_strand_id
1 'polypeptide(L)'
;FDGSDVGLSNSTNEWINGVWIDPGNNRLYLTTAGAFSVTGVSGDGADVFICTPGTLGSTTSCTFSTYWDGSANGFSGEVADGVSIKK
;
A
#
# COMPACT_ATOMS: atom_id res chain seq x y z
N PHE A 1 -4.39 9.82 -5.47
CA PHE A 1 -4.54 8.97 -4.29
C PHE A 1 -3.30 9.21 -3.44
N ASP A 2 -3.45 9.88 -2.30
CA ASP A 2 -2.34 10.19 -1.39
C ASP A 2 -2.39 9.38 -0.09
N GLY A 3 -3.46 8.59 0.13
CA GLY A 3 -3.61 7.72 1.30
C GLY A 3 -4.26 8.37 2.52
N SER A 4 -4.43 9.69 2.54
CA SER A 4 -4.84 10.44 3.74
C SER A 4 -6.28 10.13 4.19
N ASP A 5 -7.22 10.04 3.24
CA ASP A 5 -8.63 9.68 3.51
C ASP A 5 -8.80 8.26 4.10
N VAL A 6 -7.78 7.42 3.96
CA VAL A 6 -7.84 5.99 4.30
C VAL A 6 -6.90 5.60 5.44
N GLY A 7 -6.44 6.60 6.20
CA GLY A 7 -5.74 6.40 7.47
C GLY A 7 -4.22 6.35 7.38
N LEU A 8 -3.62 6.55 6.20
CA LEU A 8 -2.17 6.81 6.13
C LEU A 8 -1.88 8.21 6.64
N SER A 9 -0.93 8.33 7.56
CA SER A 9 -0.54 9.61 8.13
C SER A 9 0.29 10.45 7.16
N ASN A 10 0.43 11.73 7.49
CA ASN A 10 1.35 12.63 6.79
C ASN A 10 2.82 12.43 7.20
N SER A 11 3.15 11.36 7.93
CA SER A 11 4.55 11.04 8.25
C SER A 11 5.27 10.54 7.01
N THR A 12 6.57 10.83 6.89
CA THR A 12 7.39 10.38 5.75
C THR A 12 7.42 8.87 5.58
N ASN A 13 7.14 8.10 6.63
CA ASN A 13 7.14 6.64 6.59
C ASN A 13 5.90 6.08 5.87
N GLU A 14 4.76 6.77 5.95
CA GLU A 14 3.49 6.30 5.39
C GLU A 14 3.17 6.93 4.03
N TRP A 15 4.10 7.72 3.49
CA TRP A 15 3.98 8.24 2.13
C TRP A 15 3.98 7.08 1.14
N ILE A 16 3.01 7.11 0.22
CA ILE A 16 2.94 6.16 -0.88
C ILE A 16 4.21 6.27 -1.71
N ASN A 17 4.96 5.17 -1.78
CA ASN A 17 6.24 5.11 -2.48
C ASN A 17 6.10 4.43 -3.84
N GLY A 18 5.19 3.46 -3.96
CA GLY A 18 4.87 2.75 -5.19
C GLY A 18 3.38 2.43 -5.29
N VAL A 19 2.85 2.47 -6.52
CA VAL A 19 1.47 2.10 -6.82
C VAL A 19 1.41 1.26 -8.09
N TRP A 20 0.71 0.14 -8.03
CA TRP A 20 0.24 -0.59 -9.21
C TRP A 20 -1.28 -0.70 -9.19
N ILE A 21 -1.91 -0.37 -10.32
CA ILE A 21 -3.36 -0.46 -10.48
C ILE A 21 -3.67 -1.70 -11.30
N ASP A 22 -4.52 -2.55 -10.75
CA ASP A 22 -4.96 -3.78 -11.39
C ASP A 22 -6.18 -3.53 -12.27
N PRO A 23 -6.04 -3.55 -13.60
CA PRO A 23 -7.15 -3.27 -14.50
C PRO A 23 -8.22 -4.36 -14.51
N GLY A 24 -7.93 -5.56 -13.96
CA GLY A 24 -8.85 -6.69 -13.97
C GLY A 24 -9.85 -6.70 -12.81
N ASN A 25 -9.54 -6.01 -11.70
CA ASN A 25 -10.37 -6.05 -10.50
C ASN A 25 -10.41 -4.73 -9.70
N ASN A 26 -9.84 -3.64 -10.24
CA ASN A 26 -9.80 -2.31 -9.65
C ASN A 26 -9.12 -2.23 -8.27
N ARG A 27 -8.17 -3.13 -7.98
CA ARG A 27 -7.35 -3.06 -6.77
C ARG A 27 -6.12 -2.20 -6.97
N LEU A 28 -5.72 -1.50 -5.91
CA LEU A 28 -4.48 -0.75 -5.85
C LEU A 28 -3.51 -1.52 -4.97
N TYR A 29 -2.33 -1.77 -5.49
CA TYR A 29 -1.23 -2.39 -4.77
C TYR A 29 -0.25 -1.30 -4.42
N LEU A 30 0.04 -1.17 -3.14
CA LEU A 30 0.68 -0.02 -2.55
C LEU A 30 1.94 -0.47 -1.80
N THR A 31 2.96 0.38 -1.86
CA THR A 31 4.10 0.36 -0.94
C THR A 31 4.21 1.73 -0.28
N THR A 32 4.82 1.78 0.91
CA THR A 32 5.11 3.02 1.62
C THR A 32 6.61 3.22 1.78
N ALA A 33 7.04 4.45 2.07
CA ALA A 33 8.45 4.78 2.23
C ALA A 33 9.08 4.24 3.54
N GLY A 34 8.27 3.60 4.39
CA GLY A 34 8.67 2.95 5.63
C GLY A 34 7.47 2.25 6.29
N ALA A 35 7.50 2.16 7.63
CA ALA A 35 6.44 1.55 8.43
C ALA A 35 5.07 2.20 8.18
N PHE A 36 4.04 1.37 8.02
CA PHE A 36 2.66 1.80 7.85
C PHE A 36 1.69 1.00 8.71
N SER A 37 0.56 1.62 9.02
CA SER A 37 -0.54 1.03 9.77
C SER A 37 -1.86 1.67 9.35
N VAL A 38 -2.67 0.92 8.61
CA VAL A 38 -4.06 1.24 8.30
C VAL A 38 -4.99 0.28 9.02
N THR A 39 -6.31 0.52 8.97
CA THR A 39 -7.27 -0.38 9.61
C THR A 39 -7.13 -1.81 9.06
N GLY A 40 -6.72 -2.74 9.93
CA GLY A 40 -6.62 -4.17 9.65
C GLY A 40 -5.29 -4.64 9.04
N VAL A 41 -4.41 -3.74 8.60
CA VAL A 41 -3.11 -4.10 8.01
C VAL A 41 -2.02 -3.14 8.48
N SER A 42 -0.89 -3.69 8.87
CA SER A 42 0.34 -2.95 9.13
C SER A 42 1.53 -3.68 8.52
N GLY A 43 2.60 -2.96 8.23
CA GLY A 43 3.82 -3.50 7.64
C GLY A 43 4.92 -2.47 7.60
N ASP A 44 5.97 -2.75 6.84
CA ASP A 44 7.09 -1.85 6.60
C ASP A 44 7.29 -1.49 5.12
N GLY A 45 8.36 -0.74 4.84
CA GLY A 45 8.63 -0.25 3.49
C GLY A 45 8.94 -1.36 2.48
N ALA A 46 9.24 -2.59 2.93
CA ALA A 46 9.47 -3.73 2.06
C ALA A 46 8.17 -4.42 1.63
N ASP A 47 7.04 -4.10 2.27
CA ASP A 47 5.78 -4.81 2.08
C ASP A 47 4.90 -4.22 0.97
N VAL A 48 4.09 -5.08 0.36
CA VAL A 48 3.02 -4.68 -0.55
C VAL A 48 1.68 -5.01 0.09
N PHE A 49 0.80 -4.02 0.14
CA PHE A 49 -0.56 -4.17 0.63
C PHE A 49 -1.56 -3.66 -0.41
N ILE A 50 -2.81 -4.10 -0.29
CA ILE A 50 -3.87 -3.84 -1.25
C ILE A 50 -4.87 -2.89 -0.65
N CYS A 51 -5.16 -1.77 -1.31
CA CYS A 51 -6.45 -1.09 -1.19
C CYS A 51 -7.44 -1.71 -2.19
N THR A 52 -8.54 -2.27 -1.68
CA THR A 52 -9.74 -2.51 -2.47
C THR A 52 -10.68 -1.31 -2.30
N PRO A 53 -10.86 -0.45 -3.32
CA PRO A 53 -11.66 0.76 -3.17
C PRO A 53 -13.14 0.45 -2.89
N GLY A 54 -13.72 1.14 -1.92
CA GLY A 54 -15.17 1.27 -1.76
C GLY A 54 -15.69 2.50 -2.52
N THR A 55 -15.05 3.64 -2.29
CA THR A 55 -15.29 4.92 -2.98
C THR A 55 -13.97 5.51 -3.43
N LEU A 56 -14.00 6.23 -4.56
CA LEU A 56 -12.89 7.00 -5.10
C LEU A 56 -13.35 8.45 -5.31
N GLY A 57 -12.41 9.39 -5.38
CA GLY A 57 -12.69 10.81 -5.61
C GLY A 57 -12.17 11.67 -4.47
N SER A 58 -12.91 12.72 -4.10
CA SER A 58 -12.57 13.62 -2.98
C SER A 58 -12.70 12.97 -1.61
N THR A 59 -13.36 11.81 -1.53
CA THR A 59 -13.47 11.00 -0.32
C THR A 59 -13.22 9.56 -0.72
N THR A 60 -12.03 9.09 -0.42
CA THR A 60 -11.62 7.73 -0.74
C THR A 60 -11.92 6.80 0.44
N SER A 61 -12.36 5.58 0.16
CA SER A 61 -12.46 4.52 1.16
C SER A 61 -11.85 3.23 0.62
N CYS A 62 -11.17 2.48 1.48
CA CYS A 62 -10.50 1.23 1.13
C CYS A 62 -10.83 0.16 2.17
N THR A 63 -10.97 -1.09 1.72
CA THR A 63 -10.72 -2.25 2.56
C THR A 63 -9.32 -2.76 2.25
N PHE A 64 -8.52 -2.94 3.31
CA PHE A 64 -7.10 -3.31 3.17
C PHE A 64 -6.85 -4.80 3.38
N SER A 65 -5.84 -5.32 2.69
CA SER A 65 -5.28 -6.67 2.93
C SER A 65 -3.80 -6.71 2.58
N THR A 66 -3.01 -7.56 3.23
CA THR A 66 -1.61 -7.81 2.84
C THR A 66 -1.57 -8.56 1.51
N TYR A 67 -0.69 -8.16 0.59
CA TYR A 67 -0.40 -8.91 -0.63
C TYR A 67 0.88 -9.73 -0.52
N TRP A 68 1.95 -9.09 -0.05
CA TRP A 68 3.27 -9.68 0.04
C TRP A 68 4.06 -9.02 1.19
N ASP A 69 4.67 -9.86 2.02
CA ASP A 69 5.55 -9.44 3.12
C ASP A 69 6.99 -9.54 2.62
N GLY A 70 7.61 -8.41 2.30
CA GLY A 70 8.96 -8.37 1.74
C GLY A 70 10.01 -8.75 2.77
N SER A 71 9.79 -8.35 4.02
CA SER A 71 10.64 -8.67 5.15
C SER A 71 10.76 -10.19 5.36
N ALA A 72 9.66 -10.94 5.23
CA ALA A 72 9.63 -12.40 5.28
C ALA A 72 10.22 -13.09 4.03
N ASN A 73 10.45 -12.35 2.94
CA ASN A 73 10.96 -12.86 1.67
C ASN A 73 12.38 -12.33 1.34
N GLY A 74 13.13 -11.92 2.36
CA GLY A 74 14.55 -11.58 2.23
C GLY A 74 14.84 -10.11 1.92
N PHE A 75 13.84 -9.24 1.99
CA PHE A 75 13.95 -7.79 1.79
C PHE A 75 13.85 -7.01 3.11
N SER A 76 14.12 -7.66 4.25
CA SER A 76 14.08 -7.00 5.56
C SER A 76 15.01 -5.79 5.60
N GLY A 77 14.45 -4.62 5.90
CA GLY A 77 15.18 -3.34 5.95
C GLY A 77 15.28 -2.61 4.61
N GLU A 78 14.80 -3.21 3.53
CA GLU A 78 14.66 -2.55 2.23
C GLU A 78 13.39 -1.70 2.19
N VAL A 79 13.34 -0.79 1.22
CA VAL A 79 12.14 0.03 0.94
C VAL A 79 11.82 -0.06 -0.55
N ALA A 80 10.63 -0.56 -0.85
CA ALA A 80 10.14 -0.72 -2.22
C ALA A 80 9.67 0.64 -2.77
N ASP A 81 10.38 1.12 -3.78
CA ASP A 81 10.14 2.38 -4.51
C ASP A 81 9.26 2.21 -5.76
N GLY A 82 8.89 0.98 -6.08
CA GLY A 82 8.01 0.67 -7.20
C GLY A 82 7.46 -0.74 -7.11
N VAL A 83 6.27 -0.93 -7.69
CA VAL A 83 5.65 -2.26 -7.79
C VAL A 83 4.96 -2.39 -9.15
N SER A 84 5.04 -3.59 -9.73
CA SER A 84 4.27 -3.98 -10.90
C SER A 84 4.00 -5.47 -10.83
N ILE A 85 2.75 -5.88 -11.00
CA ILE A 85 2.35 -7.28 -10.87
C ILE A 85 1.94 -7.78 -12.24
N LYS A 86 2.60 -8.84 -12.68
CA LYS A 86 2.21 -9.59 -13.88
C LYS A 86 1.32 -10.75 -13.46
N LYS A 87 0.16 -10.87 -14.10
CA LYS A 87 -0.78 -11.97 -13.92
C LYS A 87 -0.79 -12.90 -15.12
#